data_AF-A0A1F6Y696-F1
#
_entry.id   AF-A0A1F6Y696-F1
#
_cell.length_a   1.000
_cell.length_b   1.000
_cell.length_c   1.000
_cell.angle_alpha   90.00
_cell.angle_beta   90.00
_cell.angle_gamma   90.00
#
_symmetry.space_group_name_H-M   'P 1'
#
loop_
_entity.id
_entity.type
_entity.pdbx_description
1 polymer ?
#
loop_
_entity_poly.entity_id
_entity_poly.type
_entity_poly.pdbx_seq_one_letter_code
_entity_poly.pdbx_strand_id
1 'polypeptide(L)'
;MNPEQIRSLKKALAKPLEISMGREFDFFTKVNEALSYGIDGNVMHIHLRNISRYDYTEKEKLVIDGLRKLASVVSENVKIRTIRATSPLVARYPRQLKKLGLKTTGQISEELRLKYFKEETLPVHEAIMTREEFLAIYSSGPK
;
A
#
# COMPACT_ATOMS: atom_id res chain seq x y z
N MET A 1 9.76 -15.05 11.77
CA MET A 1 8.98 -13.89 12.26
C MET A 1 8.75 -14.09 13.74
N ASN A 2 9.04 -13.12 14.62
CA ASN A 2 8.95 -13.33 16.06
C ASN A 2 7.49 -13.16 16.58
N PRO A 3 7.16 -13.69 17.78
CA PRO A 3 5.79 -13.64 18.32
C PRO A 3 5.25 -12.22 18.53
N GLU A 4 6.10 -11.26 18.86
CA GLU A 4 5.74 -9.85 19.03
C GLU A 4 5.34 -9.19 17.71
N GLN A 5 6.04 -9.53 16.62
CA GLN A 5 5.73 -9.08 15.27
C GLN A 5 4.39 -9.63 14.78
N ILE A 6 4.08 -10.88 15.10
CA ILE A 6 2.77 -11.49 14.82
C ILE A 6 1.67 -10.76 15.60
N ARG A 7 1.90 -10.43 16.87
CA ARG A 7 0.94 -9.71 17.72
C ARG A 7 0.65 -8.28 17.23
N SER A 8 1.68 -7.55 16.82
CA SER A 8 1.55 -6.19 16.27
C SER A 8 0.78 -6.18 14.95
N LEU A 9 1.05 -7.15 14.07
CA LEU A 9 0.41 -7.24 12.76
C LEU A 9 -1.04 -7.77 12.87
N LYS A 10 -1.32 -8.69 13.81
CA LYS A 10 -2.69 -9.04 14.23
C LYS A 10 -3.47 -7.81 14.71
N LYS A 11 -2.85 -6.93 15.50
CA LYS A 11 -3.50 -5.69 15.99
C LYS A 11 -3.78 -4.67 14.89
N ALA A 12 -2.93 -4.59 13.86
CA ALA A 12 -3.12 -3.72 12.71
C ALA A 12 -4.26 -4.20 11.81
N LEU A 13 -4.36 -5.52 11.60
CA LEU A 13 -5.35 -6.13 10.71
C LEU A 13 -6.69 -6.46 11.38
N ALA A 14 -6.76 -6.50 12.70
CA ALA A 14 -7.99 -6.82 13.45
C ALA A 14 -8.86 -5.60 13.82
N LYS A 15 -8.36 -4.37 13.69
CA LYS A 15 -9.19 -3.19 13.97
C LYS A 15 -10.05 -2.82 12.75
N PRO A 16 -11.36 -2.56 12.90
CA PRO A 16 -12.13 -1.91 11.86
C PRO A 16 -11.51 -0.54 11.59
N LEU A 17 -11.01 -0.36 10.37
CA LEU A 17 -10.48 0.91 9.90
C LEU A 17 -11.65 1.78 9.45
N GLU A 18 -12.27 2.48 10.40
CA GLU A 18 -13.03 3.69 10.10
C GLU A 18 -12.00 4.81 9.92
N ILE A 19 -11.53 4.96 8.69
CA ILE A 19 -10.66 6.05 8.29
C ILE A 19 -11.38 6.75 7.14
N SER A 20 -11.66 8.05 7.28
CA SER A 20 -12.19 8.84 6.18
C SER A 20 -11.14 8.85 5.08
N MET A 21 -11.43 8.08 4.04
CA MET A 21 -10.57 7.93 2.89
C MET A 21 -10.42 9.31 2.26
N GLY A 22 -9.17 9.72 2.06
CA GLY A 22 -8.92 10.87 1.23
C GLY A 22 -9.56 10.68 -0.14
N ARG A 23 -10.28 11.69 -0.64
CA ARG A 23 -10.87 11.66 -1.99
C ARG A 23 -9.72 11.74 -3.00
N GLU A 24 -9.15 10.59 -3.34
CA GLU A 24 -8.17 10.52 -4.42
C GLU A 24 -8.49 9.40 -5.40
N PHE A 25 -8.44 9.81 -6.67
CA PHE A 25 -8.61 9.05 -7.92
C PHE A 25 -9.98 8.39 -8.11
N ASP A 26 -10.83 9.05 -8.89
CA ASP A 26 -12.03 8.44 -9.52
C ASP A 26 -11.71 7.22 -10.43
N PHE A 27 -10.44 6.79 -10.53
CA PHE A 27 -9.96 5.76 -11.45
C PHE A 27 -9.00 4.75 -10.81
N PHE A 28 -9.19 4.38 -9.54
CA PHE A 28 -8.47 3.24 -8.99
C PHE A 28 -8.95 1.92 -9.64
N THR A 29 -8.05 1.27 -10.37
CA THR A 29 -8.30 -0.06 -10.95
C THR A 29 -8.14 -1.11 -9.86
N LYS A 30 -9.20 -1.90 -9.64
CA LYS A 30 -9.19 -3.02 -8.69
C LYS A 30 -8.27 -4.13 -9.19
N VAL A 31 -7.31 -4.56 -8.37
CA VAL A 31 -6.46 -5.73 -8.65
C VAL A 31 -7.08 -6.98 -8.03
N ASN A 32 -7.46 -6.86 -6.76
CA ASN A 32 -8.20 -7.88 -6.03
C ASN A 32 -8.98 -7.20 -4.90
N GLU A 33 -9.39 -7.97 -3.88
CA GLU A 33 -10.18 -7.42 -2.79
C GLU A 33 -9.40 -6.49 -1.86
N ALA A 34 -8.10 -6.74 -1.71
CA ALA A 34 -7.20 -6.01 -0.82
C ALA A 34 -6.52 -4.82 -1.50
N LEU A 35 -6.30 -4.87 -2.81
CA LEU A 35 -5.42 -3.95 -3.51
C LEU A 35 -6.09 -3.34 -4.74
N SER A 36 -5.94 -2.03 -4.89
CA SER A 36 -6.24 -1.28 -6.10
C SER A 36 -5.07 -0.36 -6.45
N TYR A 37 -4.99 0.09 -7.70
CA TYR A 37 -3.93 1.00 -8.14
C TYR A 37 -4.43 2.08 -9.10
N GLY A 38 -3.74 3.22 -9.09
CA GLY A 38 -3.91 4.33 -10.04
C GLY A 38 -2.55 4.71 -10.59
N ILE A 39 -2.51 5.32 -11.78
CA ILE A 39 -1.26 5.78 -12.40
C ILE A 39 -1.39 7.28 -12.64
N ASP A 40 -0.40 8.03 -12.14
CA ASP A 40 -0.23 9.46 -12.42
C ASP A 40 1.19 9.70 -12.95
N GLY A 41 1.29 10.05 -14.24
CA GLY A 41 2.57 10.20 -14.93
C GLY A 41 3.44 8.93 -14.86
N ASN A 42 4.54 9.01 -14.11
CA ASN A 42 5.50 7.92 -13.91
C ASN A 42 5.37 7.23 -12.54
N VAL A 43 4.34 7.56 -11.77
CA VAL A 43 4.07 7.02 -10.43
C VAL A 43 2.85 6.13 -10.45
N MET A 44 2.99 4.89 -9.95
CA MET A 44 1.86 4.03 -9.62
C MET A 44 1.50 4.19 -8.15
N HIS A 45 0.30 4.67 -7.88
CA HIS A 45 -0.26 4.76 -6.54
C HIS A 45 -0.96 3.45 -6.20
N ILE A 46 -0.56 2.80 -5.11
CA ILE A 46 -1.22 1.59 -4.60
C ILE A 46 -2.06 1.93 -3.39
N HIS A 47 -3.23 1.30 -3.30
CA HIS A 47 -4.18 1.50 -2.23
C HIS A 47 -4.60 0.16 -1.62
N LEU A 48 -4.46 0.08 -0.29
CA LEU A 48 -4.91 -1.06 0.51
C LEU A 48 -6.34 -0.81 0.99
N ARG A 49 -7.27 -1.62 0.49
CA ARG A 49 -8.69 -1.53 0.85
C ARG A 49 -8.94 -2.14 2.22
N ASN A 50 -9.97 -1.66 2.92
CA ASN A 50 -10.41 -2.29 4.15
C ASN A 50 -11.07 -3.64 3.83
N ILE A 51 -10.43 -4.71 4.28
CA ILE A 51 -10.83 -6.11 4.07
C ILE A 51 -11.12 -6.79 5.42
N SER A 52 -11.84 -6.10 6.29
CA SER A 52 -12.09 -6.48 7.69
C SER A 52 -12.58 -7.92 7.87
N ARG A 53 -13.38 -8.44 6.93
CA ARG A 53 -13.95 -9.80 6.94
C ARG A 53 -12.94 -10.96 6.88
N TYR A 54 -11.71 -10.69 6.44
CA TYR A 54 -10.66 -11.72 6.31
C TYR A 54 -9.81 -11.83 7.58
N ASP A 55 -9.28 -13.01 7.84
CA ASP A 55 -8.29 -13.18 8.89
C ASP A 55 -6.92 -12.59 8.50
N TYR A 56 -6.00 -12.59 9.44
CA TYR A 56 -4.65 -12.07 9.24
C TYR A 56 -3.92 -12.69 8.05
N THR A 57 -3.96 -14.02 7.94
CA THR A 57 -3.20 -14.79 6.96
C THR A 57 -3.80 -14.60 5.58
N GLU A 58 -5.12 -14.56 5.49
CA GLU A 58 -5.86 -14.28 4.26
C GLU A 58 -5.58 -12.86 3.75
N LYS A 59 -5.57 -11.87 4.66
CA LYS A 59 -5.21 -10.48 4.32
C LYS A 59 -3.80 -10.40 3.75
N GLU A 60 -2.83 -11.03 4.40
CA GLU A 60 -1.43 -11.04 3.94
C GLU A 60 -1.31 -11.70 2.55
N LYS A 61 -1.95 -12.84 2.34
CA LYS A 61 -2.00 -13.51 1.02
C LYS A 61 -2.61 -12.62 -0.05
N LEU A 62 -3.77 -12.02 0.21
CA LEU A 62 -4.44 -11.12 -0.74
C LEU A 62 -3.55 -9.92 -1.10
N VAL A 63 -2.85 -9.33 -0.14
CA VAL A 63 -1.93 -8.22 -0.43
C VAL A 63 -0.77 -8.67 -1.31
N ILE A 64 -0.09 -9.77 -0.95
CA ILE A 64 1.05 -10.30 -1.72
C ILE A 64 0.62 -10.70 -3.14
N ASP A 65 -0.51 -11.38 -3.28
CA ASP A 65 -1.05 -11.77 -4.59
C ASP A 65 -1.43 -10.54 -5.44
N GLY A 66 -1.95 -9.49 -4.80
CA GLY A 66 -2.21 -8.22 -5.46
C GLY A 66 -0.93 -7.57 -5.99
N LEU A 67 0.12 -7.51 -5.18
CA LEU A 67 1.40 -6.92 -5.56
C LEU A 67 2.08 -7.73 -6.68
N ARG A 68 1.99 -9.06 -6.65
CA ARG A 68 2.44 -9.92 -7.75
C ARG A 68 1.70 -9.67 -9.04
N LYS A 69 0.36 -9.50 -8.99
CA LYS A 69 -0.42 -9.13 -10.18
C LYS A 69 -0.03 -7.75 -10.72
N LEU A 70 0.27 -6.80 -9.84
CA LEU A 70 0.79 -5.49 -10.24
C LEU A 70 2.16 -5.57 -10.89
N ALA A 71 2.99 -6.57 -10.57
CA ALA A 71 4.30 -6.73 -11.22
C ALA A 71 4.15 -6.90 -12.74
N SER A 72 3.11 -7.59 -13.21
CA SER A 72 2.80 -7.67 -14.64
C SER A 72 2.50 -6.28 -15.23
N VAL A 73 1.60 -5.52 -14.59
CA VAL A 73 1.25 -4.15 -15.02
C VAL A 73 2.46 -3.24 -15.06
N VAL A 74 3.29 -3.29 -14.02
CA VAL A 74 4.54 -2.51 -13.96
C VAL A 74 5.48 -2.96 -15.07
N SER A 75 5.65 -4.27 -15.29
CA SER A 75 6.54 -4.80 -16.32
C SER A 75 6.16 -4.35 -17.73
N GLU A 76 4.87 -4.32 -18.05
CA GLU A 76 4.33 -3.91 -19.34
C GLU A 76 4.38 -2.39 -19.54
N ASN A 77 4.16 -1.62 -18.47
CA ASN A 77 4.21 -0.16 -18.53
C ASN A 77 5.59 0.36 -18.09
N VAL A 78 6.52 0.46 -19.04
CA VAL A 78 7.90 0.95 -18.82
C VAL A 78 7.99 2.40 -18.34
N LYS A 79 6.91 3.19 -18.45
CA LYS A 79 6.90 4.58 -17.96
C LYS A 79 6.83 4.67 -16.44
N ILE A 80 6.35 3.62 -15.78
CA ILE A 80 6.28 3.57 -14.30
C ILE A 80 7.69 3.44 -13.75
N ARG A 81 8.10 4.43 -12.95
CA ARG A 81 9.41 4.48 -12.27
C ARG A 81 9.30 4.30 -10.76
N THR A 82 8.15 4.63 -10.19
CA THR A 82 7.96 4.63 -8.74
C THR A 82 6.61 4.04 -8.37
N ILE A 83 6.61 3.20 -7.35
CA ILE A 83 5.41 2.68 -6.69
C ILE A 83 5.28 3.45 -5.38
N ARG A 84 4.09 4.00 -5.12
CA ARG A 84 3.81 4.88 -3.98
C ARG A 84 2.59 4.41 -3.20
N ALA A 85 2.69 4.42 -1.88
CA ALA A 85 1.58 4.21 -0.96
C ALA A 85 1.49 5.40 0.00
N THR A 86 0.32 6.03 0.09
CA THR A 86 0.09 7.18 0.97
C THR A 86 -1.11 6.89 1.86
N SER A 87 -0.90 6.83 3.18
CA SER A 87 -1.97 6.50 4.13
C SER A 87 -1.58 6.82 5.58
N PRO A 88 -2.55 7.10 6.47
CA PRO A 88 -2.34 7.05 7.92
C PRO A 88 -1.77 5.70 8.40
N LEU A 89 -2.04 4.61 7.69
CA LEU A 89 -1.47 3.29 7.98
C LEU A 89 0.04 3.28 7.84
N VAL A 90 0.59 4.09 6.92
CA VAL A 90 2.04 4.21 6.74
C VAL A 90 2.67 4.81 8.00
N ALA A 91 2.01 5.80 8.61
CA ALA A 91 2.48 6.41 9.85
C ALA A 91 2.40 5.43 11.03
N ARG A 92 1.33 4.63 11.09
CA ARG A 92 1.07 3.70 12.21
C ARG A 92 1.87 2.40 12.13
N TYR A 93 2.22 1.93 10.94
CA TYR A 93 2.76 0.58 10.71
C TYR A 93 3.99 0.54 9.78
N PRO A 94 5.08 1.28 10.09
CA PRO A 94 6.26 1.36 9.22
C PRO A 94 6.98 0.01 9.05
N ARG A 95 6.96 -0.85 10.08
CA ARG A 95 7.60 -2.17 10.03
C ARG A 95 6.92 -3.12 9.04
N GLN A 96 5.61 -2.99 8.87
CA GLN A 96 4.80 -3.81 7.97
C GLN A 96 5.09 -3.45 6.52
N LEU A 97 5.19 -2.16 6.21
CA LEU A 97 5.53 -1.69 4.87
C LEU A 97 6.96 -2.05 4.47
N LYS A 98 7.89 -2.02 5.43
CA LYS A 98 9.26 -2.51 5.20
C LYS A 98 9.29 -3.98 4.76
N LYS A 99 8.39 -4.84 5.26
CA LYS A 99 8.30 -6.24 4.81
C LYS A 99 7.79 -6.37 3.37
N LEU A 100 6.99 -5.42 2.93
CA LEU A 100 6.57 -5.30 1.53
C LEU A 100 7.65 -4.61 0.67
N GLY A 101 8.83 -4.32 1.23
CA GLY A 101 9.94 -3.65 0.55
C GLY A 101 9.75 -2.14 0.34
N LEU A 102 8.65 -1.55 0.82
CA LEU A 102 8.41 -0.12 0.72
C LEU A 102 9.26 0.65 1.75
N LYS A 103 9.82 1.78 1.33
CA LYS A 103 10.59 2.70 2.17
C LYS A 103 9.74 3.90 2.54
N THR A 104 9.48 4.10 3.83
CA THR A 104 8.75 5.29 4.32
C THR A 104 9.58 6.55 4.09
N THR A 105 9.02 7.54 3.40
CA THR A 105 9.67 8.84 3.11
C THR A 105 9.32 9.90 4.16
N GLY A 106 8.29 9.66 4.97
CA GLY A 106 7.87 10.54 6.07
C GLY A 106 6.44 11.05 5.87
N GLN A 107 6.10 12.13 6.55
CA GLN A 107 4.80 12.78 6.43
C GLN A 107 4.69 13.49 5.07
N ILE A 108 3.52 13.43 4.44
CA ILE A 108 3.25 14.21 3.21
C ILE A 108 3.17 15.70 3.50
N SER A 109 3.33 16.53 2.46
CA SER A 109 3.16 17.98 2.59
C SER A 109 1.74 18.34 3.03
N GLU A 110 1.60 19.48 3.71
CA GLU A 110 0.30 19.99 4.14
C GLU A 110 -0.63 20.26 2.94
N GLU A 111 -0.07 20.68 1.81
CA GLU A 111 -0.82 20.85 0.56
C GLU A 111 -1.44 19.52 0.10
N LEU A 112 -0.67 18.43 0.04
CA LEU A 112 -1.17 17.11 -0.35
C LEU A 112 -2.16 16.57 0.69
N ARG A 113 -1.91 16.84 1.98
CA ARG A 113 -2.83 16.47 3.06
C ARG A 113 -4.17 17.18 2.91
N LEU A 114 -4.19 18.49 2.72
CA LEU A 114 -5.42 19.28 2.55
C LEU A 114 -6.13 18.98 1.24
N LYS A 115 -5.39 18.69 0.17
CA LYS A 115 -5.98 18.38 -1.14
C LYS A 115 -6.70 17.04 -1.12
N TYR A 116 -6.09 16.03 -0.49
CA TYR A 116 -6.53 14.66 -0.64
C TYR A 116 -7.08 14.06 0.64
N PHE A 117 -6.49 14.38 1.80
CA PHE A 117 -6.82 13.82 3.11
C PHE A 117 -7.42 14.88 4.05
N LYS A 118 -8.23 15.81 3.53
CA LYS A 118 -8.73 16.96 4.29
C LYS A 118 -9.52 16.61 5.56
N GLU A 119 -10.21 15.47 5.53
CA GLU A 119 -11.03 14.94 6.63
C GLU A 119 -10.20 14.08 7.60
N GLU A 120 -8.95 13.77 7.24
CA GLU A 120 -8.05 12.98 8.06
C GLU A 120 -7.39 13.84 9.14
N THR A 121 -7.49 13.35 10.39
CA THR A 121 -6.92 14.00 11.58
C THR A 121 -5.59 13.39 12.00
N LEU A 122 -5.27 12.20 11.49
CA LEU A 122 -4.03 11.50 11.77
C LEU A 122 -2.90 11.94 10.82
N PRO A 123 -1.63 11.83 11.25
CA PRO A 123 -0.51 12.01 10.34
C PRO A 123 -0.58 11.03 9.17
N VAL A 124 -0.53 11.56 7.95
CA VAL A 124 -0.50 10.77 6.71
C VAL A 124 0.94 10.68 6.24
N HIS A 125 1.45 9.46 6.13
CA HIS A 125 2.81 9.25 5.65
C HIS A 125 2.80 8.63 4.26
N GLU A 126 3.90 8.82 3.56
CA GLU A 126 4.20 8.22 2.27
C GLU A 126 5.25 7.12 2.43
N ALA A 127 5.10 6.05 1.65
CA ALA A 127 6.13 5.07 1.42
C ALA A 127 6.27 4.78 -0.09
N ILE A 128 7.51 4.61 -0.54
CA ILE A 128 7.84 4.45 -1.95
C ILE A 128 8.71 3.22 -2.18
N MET A 129 8.74 2.75 -3.43
CA MET A 129 9.66 1.74 -3.93
C MET A 129 9.96 2.04 -5.40
N THR A 130 11.19 1.79 -5.86
CA THR A 130 11.49 1.96 -7.29
C THR A 130 10.89 0.83 -8.11
N ARG A 131 10.74 1.06 -9.41
CA ARG A 131 10.32 0.02 -10.37
C ARG A 131 11.18 -1.23 -10.27
N GLU A 132 12.50 -1.05 -10.25
CA GLU A 132 13.47 -2.13 -10.26
C GLU A 132 13.38 -2.96 -8.98
N GLU A 133 13.27 -2.30 -7.82
CA GLU A 133 13.04 -2.95 -6.53
C GLU A 133 11.72 -3.75 -6.54
N PHE A 134 10.66 -3.15 -7.08
CA PHE A 134 9.34 -3.77 -7.14
C PHE A 134 9.32 -5.02 -7.99
N LEU A 135 9.88 -4.94 -9.20
CA LEU A 135 9.98 -6.09 -10.08
C LEU A 135 10.87 -7.17 -9.47
N ALA A 136 12.04 -6.82 -8.90
CA ALA A 136 12.91 -7.80 -8.26
C ALA A 136 12.21 -8.62 -7.17
N ILE A 137 11.31 -7.99 -6.40
CA ILE A 137 10.57 -8.66 -5.31
C ILE A 137 9.36 -9.46 -5.85
N TYR A 138 8.62 -8.90 -6.81
CA TYR A 138 7.26 -9.39 -7.14
C TYR A 138 7.11 -10.03 -8.52
N SER A 139 8.07 -9.88 -9.45
CA SER A 139 8.03 -10.52 -10.77
C SER A 139 8.55 -11.95 -10.77
N SER A 140 9.31 -12.33 -9.74
CA SER A 140 9.68 -13.72 -9.51
C SER A 140 8.47 -14.43 -8.90
N GLY A 141 7.80 -15.29 -9.67
CA GLY A 141 6.75 -16.17 -9.14
C GLY A 141 7.24 -17.01 -7.95
N PRO A 142 6.34 -17.69 -7.20
CA PRO A 142 6.79 -18.58 -6.14
C PRO A 142 7.85 -19.56 -6.68
N LYS A 143 9.02 -19.59 -6.04
CA LYS A 143 9.94 -20.73 -6.13
C LYS A 143 9.32 -21.90 -5.39
#